data_AF-A0A4Q0AGE4-F1
#
_entry.id   AF-A0A4Q0AGE4-F1
#
_cell.length_a   1.000
_cell.length_b   1.000
_cell.length_c   1.000
_cell.angle_alpha   90.00
_cell.angle_beta   90.00
_cell.angle_gamma   90.00
#
_symmetry.space_group_name_H-M   'P 1'
#
loop_
_entity.id
_entity.type
_entity.pdbx_description
1 polymer ?
#
loop_
_entity_poly.entity_id
_entity_poly.type
_entity_poly.pdbx_seq_one_letter_code
_entity_poly.pdbx_strand_id
1 'polypeptide(L)'
;DNRHTTFFEMLGNWSLGDYFKKEQLGWFFEFLTGSLGLEPSRLYVSVFAGDRQAGVERDEESADIWQELFAKQGIRAATALIGSAADGYKRGMKPGERIFYYDASKNWWSRSGVPSAMPAGEPGGPDSEVFYEFEHIRHDPAFGEHCHPNCDCGRFVEIGNSVFMTYLKTDSGFTKLPKPNVDFGGGLERLAAAVEGSGDVFKISLLWPLIQSVEKLSGRSYGDDPKSMRVIADHARGALFLALDGVLPGNKEQGYVLRRLIRRAVRFGLELGIEQSLMAGVLPAAVEAYAGAYPELKARQQALTEALQKEEKTFRQTLKAGIRHFEKEVSDPVGGEALFKLYDTYGFPLELSLEEAGRRQLSLAPDWRQKFDAAMLEQRERSRTATRGQFKGGLEGQGDTHKKYHTATHLMYKALRLVLGDHVVQRGSNITEERLRFDFSHHQKLTPEQIRQVETIVNQQIDRDLPVSCREYPTDQAVKMGALGAFGDKYGPSVRVYQIGDGDDRFSFEICGGPHVDRTSRLGEGGKRFKILKEEASSAGVRRIKAALV
;
A
#
# COMPACT_ATOMS: atom_id res chain seq x y z
N ASP A 1 -2.17 -18.08 5.82
CA ASP A 1 -2.74 -19.40 6.14
C ASP A 1 -3.67 -19.77 4.97
N ASN A 2 -4.75 -20.52 5.20
CA ASN A 2 -5.74 -20.93 4.22
C ASN A 2 -7.06 -20.12 4.25
N ARG A 3 -7.09 -18.99 4.96
CA ARG A 3 -8.33 -18.20 5.21
C ARG A 3 -8.15 -16.68 5.19
N HIS A 4 -6.91 -16.21 5.02
CA HIS A 4 -6.57 -14.80 4.88
C HIS A 4 -6.04 -14.51 3.47
N THR A 5 -6.46 -13.37 2.96
CA THR A 5 -6.08 -12.81 1.66
C THR A 5 -5.69 -11.34 1.83
N THR A 6 -4.85 -10.82 0.94
CA THR A 6 -4.42 -9.40 0.94
C THR A 6 -5.43 -8.50 0.23
N PHE A 7 -6.16 -9.06 -0.72
CA PHE A 7 -7.34 -8.46 -1.34
C PHE A 7 -8.54 -9.34 -1.01
N PHE A 8 -9.69 -8.76 -0.72
CA PHE A 8 -10.94 -9.48 -0.56
C PHE A 8 -12.12 -8.54 -0.79
N GLU A 9 -13.27 -9.11 -1.09
CA GLU A 9 -14.51 -8.35 -1.21
C GLU A 9 -15.27 -8.42 0.11
N MET A 10 -15.45 -7.26 0.74
CA MET A 10 -16.27 -7.13 1.93
C MET A 10 -17.67 -6.71 1.50
N LEU A 11 -18.61 -7.65 1.55
CA LEU A 11 -20.04 -7.35 1.43
C LEU A 11 -20.46 -6.52 2.65
N GLY A 12 -21.31 -5.51 2.48
CA GLY A 12 -21.69 -4.65 3.58
C GLY A 12 -23.10 -4.11 3.48
N ASN A 13 -23.68 -3.83 4.65
CA ASN A 13 -24.89 -3.04 4.81
C ASN A 13 -24.70 -2.06 5.97
N TRP A 14 -25.05 -0.80 5.76
CA TRP A 14 -24.78 0.27 6.73
C TRP A 14 -26.07 0.98 7.13
N SER A 15 -26.23 1.23 8.43
CA SER A 15 -27.28 2.09 8.97
C SER A 15 -26.64 3.32 9.56
N LEU A 16 -27.15 4.52 9.23
CA LEU A 16 -26.77 5.79 9.87
C LEU A 16 -27.89 6.31 10.78
N GLY A 17 -28.54 5.39 11.51
CA GLY A 17 -29.62 5.67 12.45
C GLY A 17 -31.02 5.20 11.99
N ASP A 18 -31.11 4.43 10.90
CA ASP A 18 -32.39 3.95 10.35
C ASP A 18 -32.86 2.65 11.02
N TYR A 19 -31.91 1.77 11.32
CA TYR A 19 -32.11 0.50 12.03
C TYR A 19 -30.89 0.18 12.91
N PHE A 20 -31.01 -0.83 13.78
CA PHE A 20 -29.92 -1.23 14.67
C PHE A 20 -29.79 -2.75 14.75
N LYS A 21 -29.50 -3.29 15.94
CA LYS A 21 -29.19 -4.71 16.16
C LYS A 21 -30.30 -5.66 15.72
N LYS A 22 -31.55 -5.39 16.10
CA LYS A 22 -32.66 -6.31 15.86
C LYS A 22 -32.87 -6.59 14.38
N GLU A 23 -32.95 -5.54 13.56
CA GLU A 23 -33.10 -5.67 12.12
C GLU A 23 -31.85 -6.25 11.49
N GLN A 24 -30.66 -5.72 11.84
CA GLN A 24 -29.44 -6.12 11.15
C GLN A 24 -29.05 -7.57 11.44
N LEU A 25 -29.09 -8.03 12.70
CA LEU A 25 -28.79 -9.42 13.04
C LEU A 25 -29.84 -10.38 12.44
N GLY A 26 -31.10 -9.95 12.40
CA GLY A 26 -32.18 -10.68 11.75
C GLY A 26 -31.94 -10.87 10.25
N TRP A 27 -31.65 -9.78 9.52
CA TRP A 27 -31.35 -9.84 8.08
C TRP A 27 -30.07 -10.62 7.79
N PHE A 28 -29.04 -10.46 8.62
CA PHE A 28 -27.80 -11.20 8.43
C PHE A 28 -28.04 -12.71 8.56
N PHE A 29 -28.77 -13.13 9.60
CA PHE A 29 -29.13 -14.54 9.78
C PHE A 29 -30.01 -15.08 8.64
N GLU A 30 -31.00 -14.31 8.19
CA GLU A 30 -31.85 -14.67 7.04
C GLU A 30 -31.05 -14.77 5.74
N PHE A 31 -30.09 -13.88 5.52
CA PHE A 31 -29.19 -13.97 4.38
C PHE A 31 -28.36 -15.25 4.43
N LEU A 32 -27.74 -15.57 5.57
CA LEU A 32 -26.93 -16.78 5.71
C LEU A 32 -27.74 -18.06 5.55
N THR A 33 -28.89 -18.16 6.21
CA THR A 33 -29.64 -19.43 6.32
C THR A 33 -30.69 -19.59 5.21
N GLY A 34 -31.31 -18.48 4.79
CA GLY A 34 -32.34 -18.47 3.75
C GLY A 34 -31.75 -18.28 2.35
N SER A 35 -30.93 -17.23 2.16
CA SER A 35 -30.41 -16.91 0.81
C SER A 35 -29.21 -17.77 0.41
N LEU A 36 -28.26 -17.99 1.32
CA LEU A 36 -27.08 -18.83 1.07
C LEU A 36 -27.30 -20.31 1.43
N GLY A 37 -28.37 -20.64 2.15
CA GLY A 37 -28.70 -22.01 2.53
C GLY A 37 -27.73 -22.65 3.54
N LEU A 38 -26.99 -21.84 4.31
CA LEU A 38 -26.08 -22.36 5.32
C LEU A 38 -26.86 -23.02 6.46
N GLU A 39 -26.39 -24.17 6.89
CA GLU A 39 -27.02 -24.92 7.99
C GLU A 39 -26.92 -24.15 9.31
N PRO A 40 -28.04 -23.78 9.96
CA PRO A 40 -28.01 -23.01 11.20
C PRO A 40 -27.26 -23.73 12.34
N SER A 41 -27.26 -25.07 12.37
CA SER A 41 -26.52 -25.88 13.35
C SER A 41 -25.00 -25.73 13.27
N ARG A 42 -24.47 -25.18 12.18
CA ARG A 42 -23.04 -24.91 12.00
C ARG A 42 -22.67 -23.46 12.27
N LEU A 43 -23.63 -22.62 12.66
CA LEU A 43 -23.40 -21.23 13.02
C LEU A 43 -23.14 -21.10 14.53
N TYR A 44 -22.12 -20.30 14.84
CA TYR A 44 -21.69 -19.94 16.18
C TYR A 44 -21.44 -18.44 16.21
N VAL A 45 -21.66 -17.80 17.36
CA VAL A 45 -21.69 -16.33 17.45
C VAL A 45 -20.80 -15.85 18.57
N SER A 46 -20.06 -14.76 18.34
CA SER A 46 -19.41 -13.99 19.39
C SER A 46 -20.18 -12.70 19.68
N VAL A 47 -20.12 -12.24 20.94
CA VAL A 47 -20.74 -11.00 21.42
C VAL A 47 -19.84 -10.35 22.48
N PHE A 48 -19.96 -9.05 22.67
CA PHE A 48 -19.10 -8.31 23.60
C PHE A 48 -19.39 -8.63 25.08
N ALA A 49 -18.36 -9.05 25.83
CA ALA A 49 -18.43 -9.38 27.25
C ALA A 49 -18.58 -8.16 28.19
N GLY A 50 -18.46 -6.94 27.66
CA GLY A 50 -18.38 -5.71 28.44
C GLY A 50 -16.94 -5.39 28.85
N ASP A 51 -16.71 -4.15 29.24
CA ASP A 51 -15.45 -3.68 29.81
C ASP A 51 -15.74 -2.81 31.03
N ARG A 52 -15.59 -3.41 32.21
CA ARG A 52 -15.83 -2.74 33.50
C ARG A 52 -14.87 -1.58 33.76
N GLN A 53 -13.63 -1.65 33.25
CA GLN A 53 -12.67 -0.57 33.43
C GLN A 53 -13.04 0.64 32.58
N ALA A 54 -13.59 0.40 31.39
CA ALA A 54 -14.12 1.42 30.50
C ALA A 54 -15.54 1.91 30.86
N GLY A 55 -16.21 1.27 31.82
CA GLY A 55 -17.61 1.56 32.16
C GLY A 55 -18.60 1.17 31.05
N VAL A 56 -18.24 0.19 30.23
CA VAL A 56 -19.07 -0.31 29.12
C VAL A 56 -19.69 -1.64 29.50
N GLU A 57 -21.00 -1.75 29.35
CA GLU A 57 -21.77 -2.94 29.72
C GLU A 57 -21.60 -4.07 28.70
N ARG A 58 -21.95 -5.28 29.14
CA ARG A 58 -22.01 -6.48 28.30
C ARG A 58 -23.14 -6.35 27.28
N ASP A 59 -22.92 -6.87 26.08
CA ASP A 59 -23.93 -6.82 25.01
C ASP A 59 -24.97 -7.94 25.15
N GLU A 60 -25.90 -7.76 26.08
CA GLU A 60 -27.04 -8.70 26.26
C GLU A 60 -28.02 -8.65 25.09
N GLU A 61 -28.23 -7.46 24.52
CA GLU A 61 -29.22 -7.26 23.47
C GLU A 61 -28.92 -8.13 22.24
N SER A 62 -27.66 -8.13 21.78
CA SER A 62 -27.25 -9.00 20.67
C SER A 62 -27.40 -10.47 21.03
N ALA A 63 -27.02 -10.87 22.25
CA ALA A 63 -27.13 -12.26 22.69
C ALA A 63 -28.58 -12.75 22.70
N ASP A 64 -29.51 -11.96 23.25
CA ASP A 64 -30.93 -12.27 23.30
C ASP A 64 -31.52 -12.41 21.88
N ILE A 65 -31.19 -11.47 20.97
CA ILE A 65 -31.61 -11.54 19.56
C ILE A 65 -31.11 -12.83 18.90
N TRP A 66 -29.85 -13.19 19.10
CA TRP A 66 -29.30 -14.44 18.56
C TRP A 66 -29.97 -15.68 19.13
N GLN A 67 -30.29 -15.71 20.43
CA GLN A 67 -31.04 -16.80 21.03
C GLN A 67 -32.42 -16.96 20.38
N GLU A 68 -33.13 -15.86 20.14
CA GLU A 68 -34.42 -15.88 19.43
C GLU A 68 -34.27 -16.41 17.99
N LEU A 69 -33.24 -15.98 17.26
CA LEU A 69 -32.99 -16.41 15.88
C LEU A 69 -32.68 -17.92 15.79
N PHE A 70 -31.84 -18.44 16.68
CA PHE A 70 -31.59 -19.89 16.76
C PHE A 70 -32.83 -20.66 17.20
N ALA A 71 -33.60 -20.15 18.15
CA ALA A 71 -34.83 -20.80 18.62
C ALA A 71 -35.87 -20.94 17.51
N LYS A 72 -35.98 -19.96 16.59
CA LYS A 72 -36.83 -20.04 15.39
C LYS A 72 -36.43 -21.19 14.46
N GLN A 73 -35.17 -21.63 14.49
CA GLN A 73 -34.66 -22.80 13.76
C GLN A 73 -34.71 -24.09 14.60
N GLY A 74 -35.36 -24.08 15.77
CA GLY A 74 -35.42 -25.22 16.68
C GLY A 74 -34.11 -25.51 17.42
N ILE A 75 -33.17 -24.56 17.44
CA ILE A 75 -31.86 -24.72 18.06
C ILE A 75 -31.83 -23.98 19.39
N ARG A 76 -31.55 -24.71 20.48
CA ARG A 76 -31.24 -24.10 21.77
C ARG A 76 -29.79 -23.58 21.74
N ALA A 77 -29.62 -22.27 21.82
CA ALA A 77 -28.31 -21.60 21.85
C ALA A 77 -28.00 -21.11 23.27
N ALA A 78 -27.23 -21.87 24.04
CA ALA A 78 -26.76 -21.42 25.35
C ALA A 78 -25.62 -20.39 25.19
N THR A 79 -25.58 -19.43 26.12
CA THR A 79 -24.51 -18.43 26.19
C THR A 79 -23.36 -18.90 27.07
N ALA A 80 -22.15 -18.42 26.78
CA ALA A 80 -20.95 -18.76 27.52
C ALA A 80 -20.00 -17.58 27.63
N LEU A 81 -19.46 -17.30 28.83
CA LEU A 81 -18.35 -16.35 28.98
C LEU A 81 -17.03 -17.07 28.70
N ILE A 82 -16.31 -16.61 27.66
CA ILE A 82 -14.96 -17.06 27.35
C ILE A 82 -13.93 -16.07 27.89
N GLY A 83 -14.11 -14.77 27.64
CA GLY A 83 -13.09 -13.76 27.96
C GLY A 83 -12.09 -13.63 26.82
N SER A 84 -10.82 -13.98 27.06
CA SER A 84 -9.78 -13.88 26.04
C SER A 84 -9.71 -15.14 25.15
N ALA A 85 -9.05 -15.05 23.99
CA ALA A 85 -8.74 -16.25 23.19
C ALA A 85 -7.92 -17.29 23.98
N ALA A 86 -7.01 -16.83 24.85
CA ALA A 86 -6.20 -17.71 25.70
C ALA A 86 -7.03 -18.50 26.72
N ASP A 87 -8.11 -17.89 27.24
CA ASP A 87 -9.07 -18.58 28.11
C ASP A 87 -9.91 -19.57 27.31
N GLY A 88 -10.27 -19.21 26.06
CA GLY A 88 -10.92 -20.09 25.11
C GLY A 88 -10.15 -21.39 24.87
N TYR A 89 -8.83 -21.31 24.69
CA TYR A 89 -7.96 -22.46 24.52
C TYR A 89 -7.91 -23.42 25.71
N LYS A 90 -8.25 -22.95 26.92
CA LYS A 90 -8.30 -23.76 28.15
C LYS A 90 -9.69 -24.28 28.47
N ARG A 91 -10.73 -23.50 28.16
CA ARG A 91 -12.13 -23.81 28.51
C ARG A 91 -12.84 -24.61 27.42
N GLY A 92 -12.56 -24.28 26.16
CA GLY A 92 -13.31 -24.78 25.02
C GLY A 92 -14.79 -24.38 25.03
N MET A 93 -15.57 -25.10 24.23
CA MET A 93 -17.03 -25.02 24.20
C MET A 93 -17.65 -26.24 24.90
N LYS A 94 -18.78 -26.05 25.58
CA LYS A 94 -19.59 -27.13 26.16
C LYS A 94 -20.78 -27.46 25.25
N PRO A 95 -21.34 -28.68 25.33
CA PRO A 95 -22.52 -29.05 24.55
C PRO A 95 -23.68 -28.04 24.72
N GLY A 96 -24.23 -27.57 23.59
CA GLY A 96 -25.33 -26.61 23.55
C GLY A 96 -24.92 -25.13 23.61
N GLU A 97 -23.65 -24.82 23.88
CA GLU A 97 -23.13 -23.45 23.79
C GLU A 97 -22.97 -23.03 22.31
N ARG A 98 -23.52 -21.86 21.96
CA ARG A 98 -23.44 -21.31 20.60
C ARG A 98 -23.15 -19.81 20.54
N ILE A 99 -23.38 -19.10 21.63
CA ILE A 99 -23.19 -17.65 21.73
C ILE A 99 -22.12 -17.40 22.81
N PHE A 100 -21.02 -16.74 22.46
CA PHE A 100 -19.85 -16.64 23.32
C PHE A 100 -19.49 -15.18 23.58
N TYR A 101 -19.41 -14.82 24.84
CA TYR A 101 -18.92 -13.51 25.26
C TYR A 101 -17.39 -13.49 25.27
N TYR A 102 -16.80 -12.64 24.45
CA TYR A 102 -15.37 -12.34 24.48
C TYR A 102 -15.09 -10.89 24.90
N ASP A 103 -13.88 -10.67 25.40
CA ASP A 103 -13.42 -9.34 25.82
C ASP A 103 -13.22 -8.39 24.62
N ALA A 104 -12.83 -7.15 24.93
CA ALA A 104 -12.65 -6.09 23.94
C ALA A 104 -11.56 -6.38 22.90
N SER A 105 -10.67 -7.34 23.12
CA SER A 105 -9.68 -7.72 22.10
C SER A 105 -10.31 -8.47 20.93
N LYS A 106 -11.54 -8.97 21.11
CA LYS A 106 -12.28 -9.76 20.12
C LYS A 106 -13.60 -9.14 19.70
N ASN A 107 -14.35 -8.56 20.63
CA ASN A 107 -15.69 -8.04 20.34
C ASN A 107 -15.85 -6.54 20.63
N TRP A 108 -14.87 -5.76 20.21
CA TRP A 108 -14.97 -4.30 20.23
C TRP A 108 -14.29 -3.73 19.00
N TRP A 109 -15.00 -2.86 18.31
CA TRP A 109 -14.47 -2.20 17.14
C TRP A 109 -14.25 -0.71 17.39
N SER A 110 -13.03 -0.27 17.09
CA SER A 110 -12.69 1.13 16.89
C SER A 110 -11.47 1.22 16.00
N ARG A 111 -11.21 2.41 15.43
CA ARG A 111 -9.99 2.67 14.66
C ARG A 111 -8.71 2.43 15.48
N SER A 112 -8.77 2.63 16.80
CA SER A 112 -7.61 2.58 17.70
C SER A 112 -7.55 1.28 18.53
N GLY A 113 -8.41 0.29 18.23
CA GLY A 113 -8.48 -0.99 18.92
C GLY A 113 -9.35 -0.93 20.18
N VAL A 114 -8.85 -1.53 21.27
CA VAL A 114 -9.60 -1.69 22.53
C VAL A 114 -9.99 -0.35 23.18
N PRO A 115 -11.05 -0.31 24.02
CA PRO A 115 -11.55 0.92 24.65
C PRO A 115 -10.50 1.78 25.37
N SER A 116 -9.48 1.16 25.95
CA SER A 116 -8.40 1.85 26.66
C SER A 116 -7.40 2.56 25.74
N ALA A 117 -7.32 2.14 24.47
CA ALA A 117 -6.41 2.71 23.47
C ALA A 117 -7.06 3.83 22.64
N MET A 118 -8.38 3.99 22.74
CA MET A 118 -9.14 5.01 22.00
C MET A 118 -8.80 6.43 22.49
N PRO A 119 -8.37 7.34 21.58
CA PRO A 119 -8.31 8.78 21.81
C PRO A 119 -9.71 9.38 22.06
N ALA A 120 -9.77 10.46 22.85
CA ALA A 120 -10.99 11.23 23.02
C ALA A 120 -11.50 11.76 21.67
N GLY A 121 -12.82 11.69 21.47
CA GLY A 121 -13.50 12.05 20.22
C GLY A 121 -13.62 10.91 19.21
N GLU A 122 -13.01 9.75 19.43
CA GLU A 122 -13.18 8.60 18.54
C GLU A 122 -14.46 7.81 18.84
N PRO A 123 -15.23 7.42 17.81
CA PRO A 123 -16.36 6.52 17.98
C PRO A 123 -15.90 5.06 18.07
N GLY A 124 -16.65 4.24 18.80
CA GLY A 124 -16.43 2.80 18.91
C GLY A 124 -17.67 2.09 19.41
N GLY A 125 -17.65 0.76 19.39
CA GLY A 125 -18.79 -0.01 19.86
C GLY A 125 -18.53 -1.51 19.95
N PRO A 126 -19.46 -2.23 20.60
CA PRO A 126 -19.46 -3.67 20.58
C PRO A 126 -19.72 -4.16 19.15
N ASP A 127 -19.29 -5.39 18.90
CA ASP A 127 -19.62 -6.08 17.67
C ASP A 127 -20.11 -7.51 17.97
N SER A 128 -20.68 -8.13 16.94
CA SER A 128 -21.09 -9.53 16.98
C SER A 128 -20.68 -10.23 15.69
N GLU A 129 -19.82 -11.24 15.83
CA GLU A 129 -19.28 -11.99 14.71
C GLU A 129 -20.00 -13.33 14.58
N VAL A 130 -20.18 -13.80 13.34
CA VAL A 130 -20.70 -15.14 13.05
C VAL A 130 -19.60 -16.01 12.48
N PHE A 131 -19.45 -17.19 13.07
CA PHE A 131 -18.50 -18.22 12.69
C PHE A 131 -19.23 -19.41 12.09
N TYR A 132 -18.67 -19.95 11.01
CA TYR A 132 -19.11 -21.21 10.40
C TYR A 132 -18.17 -22.34 10.82
N GLU A 133 -18.75 -23.49 11.21
CA GLU A 133 -18.01 -24.69 11.56
C GLU A 133 -17.77 -25.61 10.36
N PHE A 134 -16.51 -25.94 10.11
CA PHE A 134 -16.08 -27.00 9.21
C PHE A 134 -15.82 -28.28 10.00
N GLU A 135 -16.86 -29.10 10.21
CA GLU A 135 -16.80 -30.30 11.07
C GLU A 135 -15.74 -31.33 10.68
N HIS A 136 -15.34 -31.37 9.41
CA HIS A 136 -14.30 -32.24 8.90
C HIS A 136 -12.89 -31.81 9.32
N ILE A 137 -12.72 -30.56 9.76
CA ILE A 137 -11.45 -30.02 10.26
C ILE A 137 -11.35 -30.30 11.75
N ARG A 138 -10.39 -31.14 12.13
CA ARG A 138 -10.08 -31.43 13.52
C ARG A 138 -9.29 -30.28 14.14
N HIS A 139 -9.52 -30.04 15.43
CA HIS A 139 -8.74 -29.08 16.20
C HIS A 139 -7.27 -29.50 16.22
N ASP A 140 -6.38 -28.54 16.01
CA ASP A 140 -4.93 -28.73 16.12
C ASP A 140 -4.49 -28.32 17.54
N PRO A 141 -4.02 -29.26 18.37
CA PRO A 141 -3.58 -28.99 19.74
C PRO A 141 -2.44 -27.97 19.85
N ALA A 142 -1.73 -27.66 18.76
CA ALA A 142 -0.72 -26.61 18.74
C ALA A 142 -1.28 -25.22 19.08
N PHE A 143 -2.59 -25.00 18.90
CA PHE A 143 -3.26 -23.75 19.26
C PHE A 143 -3.82 -23.74 20.68
N GLY A 144 -3.93 -24.88 21.36
CA GLY A 144 -4.54 -24.96 22.69
C GLY A 144 -5.14 -26.33 23.01
N GLU A 145 -5.50 -26.56 24.27
CA GLU A 145 -6.12 -27.82 24.71
C GLU A 145 -7.51 -28.04 24.09
N HIS A 146 -8.27 -26.96 23.92
CA HIS A 146 -9.61 -27.00 23.39
C HIS A 146 -9.84 -26.01 22.25
N CYS A 147 -10.84 -26.32 21.43
CA CYS A 147 -11.30 -25.47 20.33
C CYS A 147 -12.45 -24.55 20.78
N HIS A 148 -12.58 -23.40 20.13
CA HIS A 148 -13.65 -22.42 20.30
C HIS A 148 -13.79 -21.56 19.03
N PRO A 149 -14.83 -20.73 18.85
CA PRO A 149 -15.05 -20.00 17.60
C PRO A 149 -13.88 -19.10 17.17
N ASN A 150 -13.30 -18.37 18.12
CA ASN A 150 -12.12 -17.52 17.90
C ASN A 150 -10.78 -18.30 17.82
N CYS A 151 -10.79 -19.63 17.65
CA CYS A 151 -9.57 -20.46 17.60
C CYS A 151 -8.93 -20.44 16.21
N ASP A 152 -7.61 -20.30 16.16
CA ASP A 152 -6.87 -20.26 14.91
C ASP A 152 -6.68 -21.62 14.20
N CYS A 153 -7.21 -22.74 14.71
CA CYS A 153 -7.03 -24.05 14.07
C CYS A 153 -7.74 -24.22 12.72
N GLY A 154 -8.69 -23.35 12.37
CA GLY A 154 -9.39 -23.38 11.07
C GLY A 154 -10.68 -24.19 11.05
N ARG A 155 -11.04 -24.84 12.17
CA ARG A 155 -12.36 -25.48 12.33
C ARG A 155 -13.50 -24.45 12.31
N PHE A 156 -13.27 -23.29 12.91
CA PHE A 156 -14.20 -22.17 12.90
C PHE A 156 -13.60 -21.04 12.06
N VAL A 157 -14.42 -20.46 11.18
CA VAL A 157 -14.05 -19.31 10.37
C VAL A 157 -15.12 -18.26 10.50
N GLU A 158 -14.71 -17.06 10.89
CA GLU A 158 -15.55 -15.86 10.92
C GLU A 158 -15.98 -15.50 9.48
N ILE A 159 -17.28 -15.55 9.20
CA ILE A 159 -17.88 -15.30 7.89
C ILE A 159 -18.57 -13.94 7.78
N GLY A 160 -18.73 -13.24 8.89
CA GLY A 160 -19.13 -11.84 8.90
C GLY A 160 -19.17 -11.25 10.30
N ASN A 161 -19.04 -9.93 10.37
CA ASN A 161 -19.01 -9.15 11.60
C ASN A 161 -20.01 -8.00 11.52
N SER A 162 -20.83 -7.87 12.56
CA SER A 162 -21.81 -6.79 12.73
C SER A 162 -21.34 -5.84 13.81
N VAL A 163 -20.80 -4.68 13.42
CA VAL A 163 -20.31 -3.66 14.34
C VAL A 163 -21.42 -2.68 14.68
N PHE A 164 -21.63 -2.44 15.97
CA PHE A 164 -22.66 -1.55 16.50
C PHE A 164 -22.03 -0.30 17.12
N MET A 165 -21.68 0.68 16.29
CA MET A 165 -21.08 1.93 16.76
C MET A 165 -22.06 2.66 17.68
N THR A 166 -21.72 2.69 18.97
CA THR A 166 -22.65 3.10 20.03
C THR A 166 -22.06 4.21 20.89
N TYR A 167 -20.73 4.26 21.04
CA TYR A 167 -20.06 5.10 22.01
C TYR A 167 -19.13 6.10 21.34
N LEU A 168 -19.02 7.27 21.97
CA LEU A 168 -18.00 8.29 21.71
C LEU A 168 -17.06 8.32 22.91
N LYS A 169 -15.75 8.15 22.66
CA LYS A 169 -14.74 8.28 23.70
C LYS A 169 -14.66 9.72 24.20
N THR A 170 -14.60 9.90 25.51
CA THR A 170 -14.34 11.18 26.18
C THR A 170 -13.07 11.07 27.04
N ASP A 171 -12.58 12.21 27.54
CA ASP A 171 -11.42 12.23 28.45
C ASP A 171 -11.67 11.44 29.75
N SER A 172 -12.93 11.27 30.15
CA SER A 172 -13.33 10.60 31.39
C SER A 172 -13.98 9.23 31.20
N GLY A 173 -14.09 8.73 29.95
CA GLY A 173 -14.76 7.46 29.68
C GLY A 173 -15.46 7.44 28.33
N PHE A 174 -16.75 7.11 28.32
CA PHE A 174 -17.57 7.01 27.12
C PHE A 174 -18.94 7.65 27.32
N THR A 175 -19.45 8.24 26.24
CA THR A 175 -20.84 8.70 26.14
C THR A 175 -21.51 8.02 24.95
N LYS A 176 -22.84 7.92 24.94
CA LYS A 176 -23.55 7.35 23.78
C LYS A 176 -23.51 8.32 22.60
N LEU A 177 -23.35 7.78 21.39
CA LEU A 177 -23.51 8.53 20.16
C LEU A 177 -24.95 9.04 20.04
N PRO A 178 -25.18 10.27 19.55
CA PRO A 178 -26.54 10.80 19.32
C PRO A 178 -27.34 9.95 18.33
N LYS A 179 -26.64 9.33 17.37
CA LYS A 179 -27.18 8.37 16.41
C LYS A 179 -26.25 7.15 16.37
N PRO A 180 -26.62 6.04 17.02
CA PRO A 180 -25.88 4.80 16.86
C PRO A 180 -26.05 4.30 15.43
N ASN A 181 -25.04 3.56 14.94
CA ASN A 181 -24.96 3.16 13.55
C ASN A 181 -24.54 1.69 13.45
N VAL A 182 -24.80 1.09 12.30
CA VAL A 182 -24.42 -0.31 12.03
C VAL A 182 -23.44 -0.33 10.89
N ASP A 183 -22.34 -1.06 11.08
CA ASP A 183 -21.33 -1.34 10.06
C ASP A 183 -21.15 -2.86 9.98
N PHE A 184 -21.77 -3.47 8.97
CA PHE A 184 -21.65 -4.90 8.71
C PHE A 184 -20.60 -5.15 7.63
N GLY A 185 -19.73 -6.15 7.88
CA GLY A 185 -18.78 -6.66 6.91
C GLY A 185 -18.83 -8.19 6.83
N GLY A 186 -19.24 -8.72 5.67
CA GLY A 186 -19.20 -10.14 5.33
C GLY A 186 -18.14 -10.43 4.27
N GLY A 187 -17.13 -11.22 4.59
CA GLY A 187 -16.08 -11.56 3.63
C GLY A 187 -16.58 -12.54 2.56
N LEU A 188 -16.69 -12.10 1.30
CA LEU A 188 -17.25 -12.89 0.20
C LEU A 188 -16.55 -14.24 0.05
N GLU A 189 -15.22 -14.27 0.08
CA GLU A 189 -14.45 -15.50 -0.09
C GLU A 189 -14.66 -16.50 1.06
N ARG A 190 -14.87 -16.00 2.28
CA ARG A 190 -15.16 -16.85 3.44
C ARG A 190 -16.60 -17.37 3.41
N LEU A 191 -17.54 -16.55 2.96
CA LEU A 191 -18.92 -16.98 2.71
C LEU A 191 -18.99 -18.04 1.61
N ALA A 192 -18.30 -17.83 0.49
CA ALA A 192 -18.18 -18.82 -0.58
C ALA A 192 -17.54 -20.13 -0.08
N ALA A 193 -16.49 -20.04 0.75
CA ALA A 193 -15.87 -21.20 1.38
C ALA A 193 -16.87 -21.99 2.26
N ALA A 194 -17.72 -21.31 3.03
CA ALA A 194 -18.77 -21.95 3.81
C ALA A 194 -19.84 -22.63 2.93
N VAL A 195 -20.29 -21.95 1.87
CA VAL A 195 -21.29 -22.47 0.92
C VAL A 195 -20.75 -23.69 0.15
N GLU A 196 -19.50 -23.63 -0.31
CA GLU A 196 -18.84 -24.71 -1.03
C GLU A 196 -18.31 -25.83 -0.08
N GLY A 197 -18.44 -25.64 1.24
CA GLY A 197 -18.01 -26.64 2.24
C GLY A 197 -16.49 -26.83 2.34
N SER A 198 -15.70 -25.85 1.92
CA SER A 198 -14.24 -25.89 1.95
C SER A 198 -13.68 -24.97 3.03
N GLY A 199 -13.01 -25.51 4.05
CA GLY A 199 -12.30 -24.68 5.04
C GLY A 199 -11.03 -24.00 4.51
N ASP A 200 -10.75 -24.11 3.21
CA ASP A 200 -9.65 -23.44 2.51
C ASP A 200 -10.22 -22.48 1.47
N VAL A 201 -10.10 -21.16 1.72
CA VAL A 201 -10.68 -20.13 0.83
C VAL A 201 -10.05 -20.15 -0.56
N PHE A 202 -8.86 -20.75 -0.72
CA PHE A 202 -8.19 -20.82 -2.02
C PHE A 202 -8.73 -21.96 -2.91
N LYS A 203 -9.56 -22.84 -2.35
CA LYS A 203 -10.24 -23.90 -3.11
C LYS A 203 -11.61 -23.49 -3.62
N ILE A 204 -12.06 -22.27 -3.31
CA ILE A 204 -13.35 -21.78 -3.82
C ILE A 204 -13.28 -21.54 -5.32
N SER A 205 -14.44 -21.60 -5.97
CA SER A 205 -14.59 -21.36 -7.41
C SER A 205 -13.90 -20.07 -7.93
N LEU A 206 -13.87 -19.01 -7.11
CA LEU A 206 -13.26 -17.72 -7.45
C LEU A 206 -11.71 -17.77 -7.49
N LEU A 207 -11.07 -18.53 -6.59
CA LEU A 207 -9.62 -18.54 -6.41
C LEU A 207 -8.93 -19.77 -6.99
N TRP A 208 -9.65 -20.87 -7.09
CA TRP A 208 -9.10 -22.13 -7.59
C TRP A 208 -8.50 -22.04 -9.01
N PRO A 209 -9.09 -21.31 -9.98
CA PRO A 209 -8.49 -21.15 -11.31
C PRO A 209 -7.10 -20.50 -11.29
N LEU A 210 -6.83 -19.61 -10.33
CA LEU A 210 -5.50 -19.01 -10.16
C LEU A 210 -4.52 -20.06 -9.63
N ILE A 211 -4.93 -20.88 -8.65
CA ILE A 211 -4.12 -21.99 -8.14
C ILE A 211 -3.77 -22.96 -9.26
N GLN A 212 -4.75 -23.38 -10.07
CA GLN A 212 -4.53 -24.28 -11.21
C GLN A 212 -3.58 -23.68 -12.24
N SER A 213 -3.60 -22.36 -12.43
CA SER A 213 -2.63 -21.66 -13.28
C SER A 213 -1.21 -21.76 -12.72
N VAL A 214 -1.04 -21.68 -11.40
CA VAL A 214 0.25 -21.89 -10.73
C VAL A 214 0.71 -23.34 -10.79
N GLU A 215 -0.19 -24.32 -10.60
CA GLU A 215 0.12 -25.74 -10.79
C GLU A 215 0.64 -26.02 -12.20
N LYS A 216 -0.05 -25.50 -13.22
CA LYS A 216 0.36 -25.63 -14.62
C LYS A 216 1.73 -25.02 -14.90
N LEU A 217 2.02 -23.85 -14.33
CA LEU A 217 3.31 -23.17 -14.52
C LEU A 217 4.47 -23.86 -13.80
N SER A 218 4.21 -24.43 -12.63
CA SER A 218 5.23 -25.06 -11.78
C SER A 218 5.44 -26.55 -12.06
N GLY A 219 4.45 -27.23 -12.65
CA GLY A 219 4.41 -28.68 -12.76
C GLY A 219 4.22 -29.40 -11.43
N ARG A 220 3.84 -28.68 -10.36
CA ARG A 220 3.58 -29.22 -9.02
C ARG A 220 2.09 -29.20 -8.72
N SER A 221 1.67 -30.02 -7.77
CA SER A 221 0.30 -29.99 -7.26
C SER A 221 0.16 -29.04 -6.07
N TYR A 222 -1.05 -28.56 -5.83
CA TYR A 222 -1.38 -27.70 -4.69
C TYR A 222 -1.07 -28.36 -3.34
N GLY A 223 -1.18 -29.69 -3.26
CA GLY A 223 -0.84 -30.44 -2.05
C GLY A 223 0.64 -30.41 -1.70
N ASP A 224 1.53 -30.22 -2.67
CA ASP A 224 2.98 -30.26 -2.47
C ASP A 224 3.51 -29.01 -1.76
N ASP A 225 2.97 -27.84 -2.12
CA ASP A 225 3.33 -26.56 -1.51
C ASP A 225 2.16 -25.56 -1.56
N PRO A 226 1.14 -25.78 -0.72
CA PRO A 226 -0.06 -24.93 -0.72
C PRO A 226 0.30 -23.50 -0.32
N LYS A 227 1.28 -23.30 0.56
CA LYS A 227 1.66 -21.96 1.03
C LYS A 227 2.14 -21.09 -0.13
N SER A 228 3.06 -21.58 -0.94
CA SER A 228 3.60 -20.82 -2.07
C SER A 228 2.51 -20.51 -3.10
N MET A 229 1.67 -21.48 -3.44
CA MET A 229 0.59 -21.28 -4.42
C MET A 229 -0.48 -20.29 -3.93
N ARG A 230 -0.87 -20.36 -2.66
CA ARG A 230 -1.79 -19.39 -2.03
C ARG A 230 -1.24 -17.98 -2.09
N VAL A 231 0.03 -17.78 -1.71
CA VAL A 231 0.66 -16.45 -1.74
C VAL A 231 0.71 -15.90 -3.16
N ILE A 232 1.06 -16.73 -4.15
CA ILE A 232 1.10 -16.31 -5.56
C ILE A 232 -0.29 -15.90 -6.04
N ALA A 233 -1.31 -16.74 -5.84
CA ALA A 233 -2.66 -16.47 -6.29
C ALA A 233 -3.23 -15.18 -5.64
N ASP A 234 -3.11 -15.07 -4.32
CA ASP A 234 -3.60 -13.90 -3.58
C ASP A 234 -2.87 -12.61 -4.01
N HIS A 235 -1.53 -12.63 -4.05
CA HIS A 235 -0.77 -11.41 -4.30
C HIS A 235 -0.81 -10.99 -5.78
N ALA A 236 -0.91 -11.93 -6.72
CA ALA A 236 -1.15 -11.60 -8.13
C ALA A 236 -2.54 -10.94 -8.30
N ARG A 237 -3.57 -11.47 -7.63
CA ARG A 237 -4.92 -10.87 -7.62
C ARG A 237 -4.92 -9.48 -6.98
N GLY A 238 -4.33 -9.32 -5.79
CA GLY A 238 -4.25 -8.01 -5.13
C GLY A 238 -3.47 -6.98 -5.96
N ALA A 239 -2.40 -7.41 -6.63
CA ALA A 239 -1.65 -6.55 -7.55
C ALA A 239 -2.48 -6.13 -8.78
N LEU A 240 -3.32 -7.03 -9.30
CA LEU A 240 -4.22 -6.74 -10.41
C LEU A 240 -5.21 -5.63 -10.07
N PHE A 241 -5.88 -5.73 -8.92
CA PHE A 241 -6.86 -4.72 -8.49
C PHE A 241 -6.23 -3.37 -8.17
N LEU A 242 -5.06 -3.35 -7.51
CA LEU A 242 -4.32 -2.10 -7.33
C LEU A 242 -3.97 -1.44 -8.68
N ALA A 243 -3.53 -2.23 -9.66
CA ALA A 243 -3.22 -1.72 -10.99
C ALA A 243 -4.46 -1.25 -11.75
N LEU A 244 -5.60 -1.93 -11.56
CA LEU A 244 -6.88 -1.52 -12.11
C LEU A 244 -7.26 -0.11 -11.63
N ASP A 245 -7.11 0.13 -10.32
CA ASP A 245 -7.35 1.42 -9.66
C ASP A 245 -6.30 2.51 -9.97
N GLY A 246 -5.38 2.23 -10.90
CA GLY A 246 -4.41 3.20 -11.41
C GLY A 246 -3.10 3.27 -10.63
N VAL A 247 -2.87 2.35 -9.69
CA VAL A 247 -1.58 2.26 -8.99
C VAL A 247 -0.54 1.65 -9.93
N LEU A 248 0.60 2.33 -10.07
CA LEU A 248 1.75 1.83 -10.84
C LEU A 248 2.89 1.43 -9.90
N PRO A 249 3.71 0.42 -10.26
CA PRO A 249 4.86 0.03 -9.44
C PRO A 249 5.80 1.21 -9.14
N GLY A 250 6.05 1.45 -7.86
CA GLY A 250 6.78 2.62 -7.38
C GLY A 250 7.61 2.34 -6.12
N ASN A 251 8.40 3.33 -5.69
CA ASN A 251 9.26 3.21 -4.50
C ASN A 251 8.59 3.73 -3.21
N LYS A 252 7.40 4.30 -3.30
CA LYS A 252 6.71 4.97 -2.18
C LYS A 252 5.21 4.62 -2.19
N GLU A 253 4.59 4.75 -1.02
CA GLU A 253 3.14 4.70 -0.83
C GLU A 253 2.49 3.48 -1.51
N GLN A 254 1.40 3.67 -2.26
CA GLN A 254 0.64 2.59 -2.89
C GLN A 254 1.49 1.85 -3.94
N GLY A 255 2.34 2.57 -4.67
CA GLY A 255 3.25 1.97 -5.66
C GLY A 255 4.27 1.02 -5.04
N TYR A 256 4.72 1.30 -3.80
CA TYR A 256 5.55 0.39 -3.03
C TYR A 256 4.78 -0.87 -2.61
N VAL A 257 3.52 -0.72 -2.18
CA VAL A 257 2.67 -1.87 -1.81
C VAL A 257 2.42 -2.78 -3.01
N LEU A 258 2.04 -2.22 -4.17
CA LEU A 258 1.85 -2.98 -5.41
C LEU A 258 3.11 -3.77 -5.76
N ARG A 259 4.26 -3.11 -5.75
CA ARG A 259 5.55 -3.75 -5.98
C ARG A 259 5.81 -4.87 -4.98
N ARG A 260 5.54 -4.66 -3.68
CA ARG A 260 5.74 -5.67 -2.64
C ARG A 260 4.94 -6.95 -2.92
N LEU A 261 3.69 -6.82 -3.34
CA LEU A 261 2.84 -7.97 -3.72
C LEU A 261 3.45 -8.74 -4.91
N ILE A 262 3.78 -8.04 -6.00
CA ILE A 262 4.39 -8.63 -7.20
C ILE A 262 5.68 -9.36 -6.85
N ARG A 263 6.59 -8.71 -6.10
CA ARG A 263 7.91 -9.27 -5.76
C ARG A 263 7.81 -10.51 -4.89
N ARG A 264 6.89 -10.52 -3.92
CA ARG A 264 6.67 -11.66 -3.05
C ARG A 264 6.06 -12.84 -3.82
N ALA A 265 5.10 -12.59 -4.71
CA ALA A 265 4.59 -13.62 -5.63
C ALA A 265 5.71 -14.19 -6.51
N VAL A 266 6.57 -13.35 -7.10
CA VAL A 266 7.71 -13.79 -7.93
C VAL A 266 8.72 -14.62 -7.13
N ARG A 267 8.97 -14.26 -5.86
CA ARG A 267 9.88 -15.01 -4.98
C ARG A 267 9.35 -16.42 -4.69
N PHE A 268 8.07 -16.56 -4.32
CA PHE A 268 7.44 -17.88 -4.16
C PHE A 268 7.34 -18.64 -5.48
N GLY A 269 7.13 -17.94 -6.60
CA GLY A 269 7.19 -18.55 -7.92
C GLY A 269 8.55 -19.20 -8.21
N LEU A 270 9.66 -18.54 -7.82
CA LEU A 270 11.00 -19.11 -7.97
C LEU A 270 11.19 -20.40 -7.15
N GLU A 271 10.62 -20.49 -5.94
CA GLU A 271 10.65 -21.71 -5.12
C GLU A 271 9.93 -22.89 -5.78
N LEU A 272 8.85 -22.60 -6.50
CA LEU A 272 8.11 -23.59 -7.28
C LEU A 272 8.78 -23.93 -8.62
N GLY A 273 9.92 -23.31 -8.96
CA GLY A 273 10.62 -23.49 -10.23
C GLY A 273 10.12 -22.60 -11.38
N ILE A 274 9.26 -21.62 -11.10
CA ILE A 274 8.72 -20.70 -12.10
C ILE A 274 9.72 -19.57 -12.34
N GLU A 275 10.58 -19.74 -13.34
CA GLU A 275 11.67 -18.80 -13.65
C GLU A 275 11.26 -17.58 -14.48
N GLN A 276 10.10 -17.62 -15.14
CA GLN A 276 9.63 -16.55 -16.02
C GLN A 276 8.11 -16.52 -16.13
N SER A 277 7.58 -15.38 -16.58
CA SER A 277 6.19 -15.23 -17.04
C SER A 277 5.13 -15.61 -15.99
N LEU A 278 5.41 -15.39 -14.71
CA LEU A 278 4.47 -15.71 -13.62
C LEU A 278 3.19 -14.88 -13.74
N MET A 279 3.34 -13.55 -13.83
CA MET A 279 2.20 -12.63 -13.95
C MET A 279 1.42 -12.92 -15.25
N ALA A 280 2.13 -13.19 -16.34
CA ALA A 280 1.54 -13.55 -17.63
C ALA A 280 0.64 -14.79 -17.54
N GLY A 281 1.04 -15.79 -16.76
CA GLY A 281 0.33 -17.07 -16.68
C GLY A 281 -0.80 -17.08 -15.65
N VAL A 282 -0.72 -16.28 -14.57
CA VAL A 282 -1.73 -16.28 -13.50
C VAL A 282 -2.82 -15.22 -13.73
N LEU A 283 -2.46 -14.02 -14.20
CA LEU A 283 -3.40 -12.90 -14.33
C LEU A 283 -4.60 -13.18 -15.25
N PRO A 284 -4.50 -13.93 -16.37
CA PRO A 284 -5.68 -14.23 -17.19
C PRO A 284 -6.79 -14.96 -16.43
N ALA A 285 -6.44 -15.88 -15.53
CA ALA A 285 -7.42 -16.58 -14.70
C ALA A 285 -8.09 -15.63 -13.71
N ALA A 286 -7.32 -14.71 -13.11
CA ALA A 286 -7.85 -13.66 -12.25
C ALA A 286 -8.79 -12.70 -13.00
N VAL A 287 -8.43 -12.29 -14.22
CA VAL A 287 -9.29 -11.42 -15.04
C VAL A 287 -10.60 -12.13 -15.37
N GLU A 288 -10.58 -13.39 -15.81
CA GLU A 288 -11.79 -14.10 -16.18
C GLU A 288 -12.71 -14.35 -14.97
N ALA A 289 -12.15 -14.68 -13.81
CA ALA A 289 -12.90 -14.90 -12.57
C ALA A 289 -13.71 -13.65 -12.14
N TYR A 290 -13.22 -12.45 -12.47
CA TYR A 290 -13.82 -11.18 -12.06
C TYR A 290 -14.50 -10.39 -13.19
N ALA A 291 -14.34 -10.80 -14.45
CA ALA A 291 -14.81 -10.04 -15.61
C ALA A 291 -16.32 -9.76 -15.63
N GLY A 292 -17.13 -10.59 -14.97
CA GLY A 292 -18.57 -10.39 -14.85
C GLY A 292 -18.95 -9.19 -13.98
N ALA A 293 -18.24 -8.98 -12.86
CA ALA A 293 -18.48 -7.87 -11.93
C ALA A 293 -17.65 -6.62 -12.27
N TYR A 294 -16.46 -6.83 -12.84
CA TYR A 294 -15.47 -5.79 -13.18
C TYR A 294 -15.09 -5.88 -14.67
N PRO A 295 -15.99 -5.49 -15.60
CA PRO A 295 -15.75 -5.63 -17.04
C PRO A 295 -14.52 -4.86 -17.54
N GLU A 296 -14.11 -3.80 -16.84
CA GLU A 296 -12.91 -3.03 -17.09
C GLU A 296 -11.61 -3.84 -16.96
N LEU A 297 -11.60 -4.93 -16.18
CA LEU A 297 -10.46 -5.86 -16.12
C LEU A 297 -10.22 -6.50 -17.49
N LYS A 298 -11.28 -6.94 -18.16
CA LYS A 298 -11.20 -7.54 -19.49
C LYS A 298 -10.83 -6.50 -20.53
N ALA A 299 -11.41 -5.30 -20.46
CA ALA A 299 -11.11 -4.20 -21.37
C ALA A 299 -9.65 -3.72 -21.28
N ARG A 300 -9.04 -3.77 -20.08
CA ARG A 300 -7.67 -3.29 -19.82
C ARG A 300 -6.65 -4.41 -19.60
N GLN A 301 -7.04 -5.67 -19.82
CA GLN A 301 -6.24 -6.85 -19.48
C GLN A 301 -4.81 -6.77 -20.00
N GLN A 302 -4.64 -6.40 -21.28
CA GLN A 302 -3.33 -6.31 -21.90
C GLN A 302 -2.45 -5.28 -21.18
N ALA A 303 -2.93 -4.06 -21.00
CA ALA A 303 -2.17 -2.98 -20.35
C ALA A 303 -1.83 -3.31 -18.89
N LEU A 304 -2.77 -3.90 -18.14
CA LEU A 304 -2.54 -4.33 -16.75
C LEU A 304 -1.48 -5.42 -16.68
N THR A 305 -1.58 -6.43 -17.55
CA THR A 305 -0.64 -7.54 -17.63
C THR A 305 0.77 -7.04 -17.97
N GLU A 306 0.91 -6.15 -18.96
CA GLU A 306 2.19 -5.56 -19.35
C GLU A 306 2.82 -4.74 -18.21
N ALA A 307 2.03 -3.95 -17.48
CA ALA A 307 2.51 -3.15 -16.35
C ALA A 307 3.09 -4.03 -15.22
N LEU A 308 2.40 -5.12 -14.86
CA LEU A 308 2.81 -6.04 -13.80
C LEU A 308 4.00 -6.93 -14.24
N GLN A 309 3.98 -7.41 -15.48
CA GLN A 309 5.10 -8.17 -16.05
C GLN A 309 6.39 -7.37 -16.12
N LYS A 310 6.31 -6.06 -16.38
CA LYS A 310 7.48 -5.19 -16.42
C LYS A 310 8.20 -5.17 -15.07
N GLU A 311 7.47 -5.03 -13.96
CA GLU A 311 8.06 -5.10 -12.61
C GLU A 311 8.59 -6.51 -12.31
N GLU A 312 7.88 -7.59 -12.69
CA GLU A 312 8.39 -8.95 -12.55
C GLU A 312 9.77 -9.10 -13.23
N LYS A 313 9.89 -8.67 -14.49
CA LYS A 313 11.13 -8.79 -15.27
C LYS A 313 12.27 -8.02 -14.62
N THR A 314 12.02 -6.78 -14.20
CA THR A 314 13.01 -5.97 -13.50
C THR A 314 13.43 -6.62 -12.18
N PHE A 315 12.47 -7.10 -11.41
CA PHE A 315 12.75 -7.67 -10.09
C PHE A 315 13.49 -9.01 -10.16
N ARG A 316 13.21 -9.88 -11.13
CA ARG A 316 13.89 -11.19 -11.25
C ARG A 316 15.42 -11.05 -11.37
N GLN A 317 15.89 -10.01 -12.05
CA GLN A 317 17.32 -9.70 -12.16
C GLN A 317 17.90 -9.37 -10.78
N THR A 318 17.21 -8.55 -10.00
CA THR A 318 17.58 -8.21 -8.62
C THR A 318 17.47 -9.41 -7.68
N LEU A 319 16.45 -10.27 -7.82
CA LEU A 319 16.21 -11.41 -6.95
C LEU A 319 17.34 -12.44 -7.01
N LYS A 320 17.75 -12.86 -8.21
CA LYS A 320 18.84 -13.83 -8.39
C LYS A 320 20.19 -13.28 -7.88
N ALA A 321 20.43 -11.97 -8.02
CA ALA A 321 21.60 -11.33 -7.43
C ALA A 321 21.48 -11.27 -5.89
N GLY A 322 20.33 -10.84 -5.38
CA GLY A 322 20.04 -10.70 -3.96
C GLY A 322 20.20 -12.00 -3.17
N ILE A 323 19.69 -13.13 -3.69
CA ILE A 323 19.87 -14.46 -3.06
C ILE A 323 21.36 -14.83 -2.98
N ARG A 324 22.14 -14.60 -4.05
CA ARG A 324 23.59 -14.86 -4.04
C ARG A 324 24.35 -13.96 -3.06
N HIS A 325 23.91 -12.71 -2.89
CA HIS A 325 24.49 -11.81 -1.89
C HIS A 325 24.07 -12.22 -0.48
N PHE A 326 22.82 -12.64 -0.28
CA PHE A 326 22.34 -13.15 1.00
C PHE A 326 23.23 -14.31 1.48
N GLU A 327 23.53 -15.27 0.62
CA GLU A 327 24.41 -16.41 0.93
C GLU A 327 25.83 -16.02 1.34
N LYS A 328 26.33 -14.89 0.85
CA LYS A 328 27.70 -14.43 1.12
C LYS A 328 27.79 -13.55 2.37
N GLU A 329 26.74 -12.78 2.64
CA GLU A 329 26.76 -11.68 3.60
C GLU A 329 26.09 -12.06 4.92
N VAL A 330 25.25 -13.09 4.93
CA VAL A 330 24.47 -13.50 6.10
C VAL A 330 25.08 -14.74 6.76
N SER A 331 25.36 -14.61 8.05
CA SER A 331 25.68 -15.71 8.96
C SER A 331 24.49 -16.02 9.89
N ASP A 332 24.51 -17.18 10.54
CA ASP A 332 23.58 -17.51 11.64
C ASP A 332 24.22 -17.13 13.00
N PRO A 333 23.58 -16.31 13.85
CA PRO A 333 22.30 -15.63 13.65
C PRO A 333 22.37 -14.44 12.68
N VAL A 334 21.28 -14.20 11.94
CA VAL A 334 21.16 -13.12 10.95
C VAL A 334 21.15 -11.76 11.65
N GLY A 335 22.19 -10.98 11.42
CA GLY A 335 22.39 -9.65 12.00
C GLY A 335 21.74 -8.51 11.20
N GLY A 336 21.40 -7.43 11.90
CA GLY A 336 20.78 -6.23 11.32
C GLY A 336 21.63 -5.50 10.28
N GLU A 337 22.95 -5.49 10.44
CA GLU A 337 23.89 -4.85 9.52
C GLU A 337 23.96 -5.57 8.17
N ALA A 338 23.94 -6.90 8.17
CA ALA A 338 23.89 -7.70 6.95
C ALA A 338 22.57 -7.47 6.19
N LEU A 339 21.45 -7.44 6.91
CA LEU A 339 20.14 -7.09 6.36
C LEU A 339 20.12 -5.66 5.77
N PHE A 340 20.74 -4.70 6.46
CA PHE A 340 20.88 -3.34 5.97
C PHE A 340 21.74 -3.27 4.70
N LYS A 341 22.87 -3.97 4.65
CA LYS A 341 23.72 -4.05 3.46
C LYS A 341 22.98 -4.65 2.26
N LEU A 342 22.22 -5.73 2.48
CA LEU A 342 21.34 -6.32 1.47
C LEU A 342 20.33 -5.32 0.92
N TYR A 343 19.65 -4.59 1.81
CA TYR A 343 18.67 -3.59 1.45
C TYR A 343 19.28 -2.39 0.72
N ASP A 344 20.31 -1.77 1.29
CA ASP A 344 20.85 -0.49 0.84
C ASP A 344 21.80 -0.65 -0.35
N THR A 345 22.75 -1.59 -0.27
CA THR A 345 23.80 -1.76 -1.29
C THR A 345 23.31 -2.60 -2.46
N TYR A 346 22.64 -3.72 -2.17
CA TYR A 346 22.25 -4.69 -3.21
C TYR A 346 20.79 -4.53 -3.66
N GLY A 347 20.02 -3.63 -3.04
CA GLY A 347 18.60 -3.40 -3.36
C GLY A 347 17.70 -4.61 -3.07
N PHE A 348 18.17 -5.55 -2.24
CA PHE A 348 17.44 -6.75 -1.85
C PHE A 348 16.53 -6.43 -0.66
N PRO A 349 15.19 -6.42 -0.83
CA PRO A 349 14.26 -5.94 0.19
C PRO A 349 14.44 -6.65 1.54
N LEU A 350 14.24 -5.90 2.63
CA LEU A 350 14.31 -6.43 3.99
C LEU A 350 13.34 -7.60 4.18
N GLU A 351 12.12 -7.46 3.68
CA GLU A 351 11.07 -8.47 3.84
C GLU A 351 11.48 -9.80 3.19
N LEU A 352 12.08 -9.73 2.00
CA LEU A 352 12.57 -10.91 1.30
C LEU A 352 13.83 -11.50 1.93
N SER A 353 14.64 -10.67 2.58
CA SER A 353 15.78 -11.15 3.36
C SER A 353 15.32 -11.92 4.61
N LEU A 354 14.29 -11.44 5.30
CA LEU A 354 13.71 -12.12 6.47
C LEU A 354 13.01 -13.42 6.09
N GLU A 355 12.24 -13.42 4.99
CA GLU A 355 11.69 -14.66 4.42
C GLU A 355 12.81 -15.62 3.99
N GLU A 356 13.88 -15.03 3.46
CA GLU A 356 15.19 -15.61 3.18
C GLU A 356 15.71 -16.52 4.30
N ALA A 357 15.93 -15.86 5.43
CA ALA A 357 16.40 -16.46 6.67
C ALA A 357 15.46 -17.57 7.15
N GLY A 358 14.15 -17.31 7.15
CA GLY A 358 13.13 -18.27 7.59
C GLY A 358 13.12 -19.55 6.75
N ARG A 359 13.22 -19.44 5.41
CA ARG A 359 13.31 -20.61 4.52
C ARG A 359 14.51 -21.49 4.86
N ARG A 360 15.64 -20.86 5.15
CA ARG A 360 16.90 -21.53 5.48
C ARG A 360 17.00 -21.96 6.94
N GLN A 361 15.94 -21.75 7.73
CA GLN A 361 15.91 -22.04 9.17
C GLN A 361 17.02 -21.32 9.96
N LEU A 362 17.44 -20.14 9.50
CA LEU A 362 18.42 -19.31 10.19
C LEU A 362 17.73 -18.54 11.32
N SER A 363 18.40 -18.45 12.47
CA SER A 363 17.90 -17.65 13.59
C SER A 363 18.17 -16.16 13.35
N LEU A 364 17.29 -15.28 13.83
CA LEU A 364 17.54 -13.84 13.80
C LEU A 364 18.26 -13.42 15.08
N ALA A 365 19.30 -12.58 14.97
CA ALA A 365 19.99 -12.06 16.15
C ALA A 365 19.02 -11.24 17.01
N PRO A 366 19.01 -11.34 18.36
CA PRO A 366 18.01 -10.66 19.20
C PRO A 366 17.91 -9.14 18.97
N ASP A 367 19.01 -8.50 18.55
CA ASP A 367 19.14 -7.07 18.30
C ASP A 367 19.09 -6.70 16.81
N TRP A 368 18.75 -7.65 15.91
CA TRP A 368 18.79 -7.44 14.46
C TRP A 368 18.01 -6.19 14.04
N ARG A 369 16.84 -5.99 14.63
CA ARG A 369 15.95 -4.89 14.27
C ARG A 369 16.52 -3.55 14.70
N GLN A 370 17.03 -3.50 15.92
CA GLN A 370 17.65 -2.30 16.48
C GLN A 370 18.87 -1.89 15.65
N LYS A 371 19.72 -2.85 15.27
CA LYS A 371 20.89 -2.61 14.40
C LYS A 371 20.51 -2.18 13.00
N PHE A 372 19.50 -2.81 12.38
CA PHE A 372 19.00 -2.41 11.07
C PHE A 372 18.45 -0.98 11.08
N ASP A 373 17.60 -0.66 12.07
CA ASP A 373 16.98 0.66 12.20
C ASP A 373 18.04 1.74 12.53
N ALA A 374 19.06 1.40 13.33
CA ALA A 374 20.20 2.28 13.59
C ALA A 374 21.01 2.55 12.31
N ALA A 375 21.29 1.53 11.50
CA ALA A 375 22.00 1.70 10.22
C ALA A 375 21.17 2.52 9.21
N MET A 376 19.85 2.31 9.16
CA MET A 376 18.92 3.13 8.36
C MET A 376 18.90 4.60 8.84
N LEU A 377 18.88 4.83 10.15
CA LEU A 377 18.95 6.17 10.72
C LEU A 377 20.29 6.82 10.37
N GLU A 378 21.38 6.10 10.54
CA GLU A 378 22.73 6.59 10.22
C GLU A 378 22.85 6.91 8.74
N GLN A 379 22.33 6.07 7.83
CA GLN A 379 22.29 6.35 6.41
C GLN A 379 21.43 7.58 6.09
N ARG A 380 20.28 7.74 6.74
CA ARG A 380 19.43 8.93 6.61
C ARG A 380 20.14 10.17 7.13
N GLU A 381 20.87 10.09 8.23
CA GLU A 381 21.63 11.19 8.80
C GLU A 381 22.88 11.51 7.98
N ARG A 382 23.61 10.52 7.44
CA ARG A 382 24.68 10.69 6.45
C ARG A 382 24.13 11.34 5.18
N SER A 383 22.96 10.90 4.71
CA SER A 383 22.27 11.53 3.58
C SER A 383 21.85 12.94 3.94
N ARG A 384 21.34 13.20 5.14
CA ARG A 384 20.92 14.52 5.64
C ARG A 384 22.08 15.45 5.96
N THR A 385 23.26 14.96 6.34
CA THR A 385 24.48 15.74 6.60
C THR A 385 25.26 15.98 5.31
N ALA A 386 25.30 15.02 4.38
CA ALA A 386 25.66 15.27 2.99
C ALA A 386 24.70 16.28 2.35
N THR A 387 23.42 16.23 2.72
CA THR A 387 22.43 17.25 2.37
C THR A 387 22.69 18.53 3.15
N ARG A 388 23.00 18.58 4.45
CA ARG A 388 23.27 19.83 5.22
C ARG A 388 24.57 20.53 4.81
N GLY A 389 25.56 19.77 4.36
CA GLY A 389 26.76 20.27 3.69
C GLY A 389 26.52 20.70 2.24
N GLN A 390 25.39 20.32 1.62
CA GLN A 390 24.97 20.73 0.25
C GLN A 390 23.67 21.57 0.21
N PHE A 391 23.05 21.82 1.36
CA PHE A 391 21.74 22.45 1.57
C PHE A 391 21.78 23.16 2.94
N LYS A 392 22.53 24.27 2.99
CA LYS A 392 21.93 25.48 3.53
C LYS A 392 20.85 25.91 2.54
N GLY A 393 19.72 26.40 3.03
CA GLY A 393 18.52 26.64 2.22
C GLY A 393 18.83 27.26 0.85
N GLY A 394 18.28 26.69 -0.22
CA GLY A 394 18.49 27.09 -1.61
C GLY A 394 17.91 28.45 -2.00
N LEU A 395 17.90 29.41 -1.07
CA LEU A 395 17.58 30.82 -1.27
C LEU A 395 18.56 31.74 -0.50
N GLU A 396 19.71 31.25 -0.06
CA GLU A 396 20.78 32.12 0.46
C GLU A 396 21.90 32.23 -0.58
N GLY A 397 21.69 33.17 -1.48
CA GLY A 397 22.63 33.60 -2.50
C GLY A 397 21.97 34.63 -3.39
N GLN A 398 21.91 35.90 -2.98
CA GLN A 398 21.51 36.99 -3.88
C GLN A 398 22.61 37.38 -4.89
N GLY A 399 23.72 36.63 -4.90
CA GLY A 399 24.83 36.83 -5.83
C GLY A 399 24.43 36.63 -7.29
N ASP A 400 25.13 37.32 -8.17
CA ASP A 400 24.88 37.33 -9.61
C ASP A 400 24.93 35.92 -10.23
N THR A 401 25.86 35.07 -9.79
CA THR A 401 25.98 33.67 -10.23
C THR A 401 24.73 32.84 -9.93
N HIS A 402 24.13 33.04 -8.75
CA HIS A 402 22.91 32.32 -8.37
C HIS A 402 21.73 32.73 -9.25
N LYS A 403 21.59 34.04 -9.54
CA LYS A 403 20.58 34.56 -10.48
C LYS A 403 20.74 33.96 -11.88
N LYS A 404 21.97 33.89 -12.38
CA LYS A 404 22.30 33.30 -13.69
C LYS A 404 21.93 31.83 -13.75
N TYR A 405 22.30 31.04 -12.74
CA TYR A 405 21.95 29.62 -12.68
C TYR A 405 20.46 29.36 -12.44
N HIS A 406 19.76 30.26 -11.76
CA HIS A 406 18.32 30.17 -11.59
C HIS A 406 17.62 30.36 -12.94
N THR A 407 17.92 31.44 -13.67
CA THR A 407 17.37 31.66 -15.01
C THR A 407 17.75 30.52 -15.97
N ALA A 408 18.99 30.01 -15.90
CA ALA A 408 19.41 28.86 -16.70
C ALA A 408 18.60 27.59 -16.42
N THR A 409 18.16 27.41 -15.16
CA THR A 409 17.31 26.28 -14.77
C THR A 409 15.96 26.32 -15.49
N HIS A 410 15.33 27.48 -15.57
CA HIS A 410 14.05 27.66 -16.27
C HIS A 410 14.18 27.45 -17.79
N LEU A 411 15.23 28.01 -18.40
CA LEU A 411 15.51 27.77 -19.83
C LEU A 411 15.71 26.27 -20.12
N MET A 412 16.49 25.59 -19.28
CA MET A 412 16.75 24.16 -19.42
C MET A 412 15.48 23.33 -19.21
N TYR A 413 14.66 23.66 -18.21
CA TYR A 413 13.42 22.92 -17.95
C TYR A 413 12.46 22.98 -19.14
N LYS A 414 12.26 24.17 -19.71
CA LYS A 414 11.47 24.32 -20.94
C LYS A 414 12.10 23.57 -22.12
N ALA A 415 13.41 23.67 -22.31
CA ALA A 415 14.12 22.94 -23.37
C ALA A 415 13.97 21.42 -23.24
N LEU A 416 14.05 20.87 -22.02
CA LEU A 416 13.81 19.46 -21.75
C LEU A 416 12.39 19.04 -22.13
N ARG A 417 11.38 19.87 -21.84
CA ARG A 417 9.99 19.59 -22.25
C ARG A 417 9.82 19.61 -23.77
N LEU A 418 10.49 20.53 -24.47
CA LEU A 418 10.47 20.58 -25.94
C LEU A 418 11.12 19.36 -26.58
N VAL A 419 12.24 18.87 -26.03
CA VAL A 419 13.01 17.76 -26.59
C VAL A 419 12.43 16.39 -26.19
N LEU A 420 11.95 16.25 -24.96
CA LEU A 420 11.52 14.96 -24.41
C LEU A 420 10.00 14.81 -24.36
N GLY A 421 9.24 15.89 -24.23
CA GLY A 421 7.78 15.88 -24.10
C GLY A 421 7.25 16.38 -22.75
N ASP A 422 5.93 16.55 -22.67
CA ASP A 422 5.25 17.19 -21.55
C ASP A 422 5.23 16.39 -20.24
N HIS A 423 5.60 15.10 -20.28
CA HIS A 423 5.75 14.25 -19.09
C HIS A 423 6.92 14.65 -18.19
N VAL A 424 7.81 15.53 -18.68
CA VAL A 424 8.94 16.05 -17.91
C VAL A 424 8.45 17.03 -16.86
N VAL A 425 8.48 16.59 -15.60
CA VAL A 425 8.07 17.35 -14.42
C VAL A 425 9.25 17.43 -13.46
N GLN A 426 9.52 18.63 -12.93
CA GLN A 426 10.55 18.84 -11.93
C GLN A 426 10.30 18.00 -10.67
N ARG A 427 11.35 17.31 -10.20
CA ARG A 427 11.35 16.51 -8.96
C ARG A 427 12.35 17.02 -7.91
N GLY A 428 13.25 17.91 -8.30
CA GLY A 428 14.19 18.56 -7.40
C GLY A 428 15.10 19.53 -8.14
N SER A 429 15.56 20.58 -7.46
CA SER A 429 16.56 21.51 -8.00
C SER A 429 17.54 21.92 -6.90
N ASN A 430 18.77 22.27 -7.27
CA ASN A 430 19.79 22.81 -6.38
C ASN A 430 20.78 23.65 -7.20
N ILE A 431 21.13 24.84 -6.70
CA ILE A 431 22.06 25.77 -7.34
C ILE A 431 23.21 26.03 -6.36
N THR A 432 24.44 25.93 -6.84
CA THR A 432 25.64 26.34 -6.13
C THR A 432 26.40 27.39 -6.95
N GLU A 433 27.51 27.93 -6.43
CA GLU A 433 28.35 28.87 -7.18
C GLU A 433 29.02 28.24 -8.41
N GLU A 434 29.16 26.91 -8.42
CA GLU A 434 29.86 26.18 -9.48
C GLU A 434 28.92 25.59 -10.53
N ARG A 435 27.69 25.21 -10.13
CA ARG A 435 26.78 24.48 -11.01
C ARG A 435 25.32 24.56 -10.58
N LEU A 436 24.42 24.22 -11.51
CA LEU A 436 23.04 23.84 -11.19
C LEU A 436 22.85 22.32 -11.29
N ARG A 437 21.91 21.81 -10.51
CA ARG A 437 21.44 20.42 -10.50
C ARG A 437 19.94 20.41 -10.65
N PHE A 438 19.43 19.64 -11.60
CA PHE A 438 18.00 19.54 -11.87
C PHE A 438 17.58 18.08 -12.03
N ASP A 439 16.57 17.69 -11.26
CA ASP A 439 16.01 16.34 -11.23
C ASP A 439 14.61 16.39 -11.84
N PHE A 440 14.31 15.48 -12.76
CA PHE A 440 13.05 15.50 -13.52
C PHE A 440 12.53 14.09 -13.83
N SER A 441 11.21 13.97 -14.03
CA SER A 441 10.59 12.70 -14.43
C SER A 441 10.95 12.34 -15.87
N HIS A 442 11.69 11.26 -16.02
CA HIS A 442 11.95 10.62 -17.31
C HIS A 442 12.48 9.20 -17.07
N HIS A 443 11.98 8.22 -17.83
CA HIS A 443 12.30 6.81 -17.59
C HIS A 443 13.58 6.33 -18.27
N GLN A 444 14.02 7.03 -19.31
CA GLN A 444 15.15 6.62 -20.14
C GLN A 444 16.35 7.54 -19.89
N LYS A 445 17.55 7.02 -20.19
CA LYS A 445 18.76 7.84 -20.24
C LYS A 445 18.67 8.76 -21.45
N LEU A 446 19.01 10.04 -21.29
CA LEU A 446 19.03 10.96 -22.43
C LEU A 446 20.10 10.50 -23.42
N THR A 447 19.73 10.47 -24.69
CA THR A 447 20.69 10.21 -25.77
C THR A 447 21.65 11.39 -25.91
N PRO A 448 22.88 11.18 -26.42
CA PRO A 448 23.81 12.28 -26.70
C PRO A 448 23.20 13.37 -27.60
N GLU A 449 22.31 12.98 -28.52
CA GLU A 449 21.61 13.93 -29.39
C GLU A 449 20.60 14.78 -28.62
N GLN A 450 19.79 14.18 -27.75
CA GLN A 450 18.86 14.93 -26.90
C GLN A 450 19.60 15.90 -25.96
N ILE A 451 20.75 15.50 -25.40
CA ILE A 451 21.58 16.39 -24.58
C ILE A 451 22.04 17.60 -25.41
N ARG A 452 22.58 17.37 -26.61
CA ARG A 452 23.00 18.45 -27.52
C ARG A 452 21.85 19.38 -27.91
N GLN A 453 20.67 18.83 -28.16
CA GLN A 453 19.49 19.62 -28.51
C GLN A 453 19.07 20.54 -27.36
N VAL A 454 19.05 20.02 -26.13
CA VAL A 454 18.75 20.83 -24.94
C VAL A 454 19.78 21.96 -24.78
N GLU A 455 21.08 21.66 -24.87
CA GLU A 455 22.14 22.68 -24.80
C GLU A 455 21.99 23.74 -25.91
N THR A 456 21.69 23.30 -27.14
CA THR A 456 21.50 24.19 -28.29
C THR A 456 20.33 25.15 -28.07
N ILE A 457 19.18 24.64 -27.65
CA ILE A 457 17.98 25.45 -27.39
C ILE A 457 18.26 26.49 -26.29
N VAL A 458 18.88 26.08 -25.19
CA VAL A 458 19.19 26.99 -24.07
C VAL A 458 20.14 28.09 -24.53
N ASN A 459 21.23 27.75 -25.22
CA ASN A 459 22.20 28.73 -25.72
C ASN A 459 21.60 29.67 -26.77
N GLN A 460 20.69 29.20 -27.62
CA GLN A 460 19.94 30.07 -28.54
C GLN A 460 19.08 31.09 -27.77
N GLN A 461 18.43 30.69 -26.68
CA GLN A 461 17.65 31.65 -25.87
C GLN A 461 18.54 32.65 -25.12
N ILE A 462 19.77 32.26 -24.77
CA ILE A 462 20.78 33.18 -24.23
C ILE A 462 21.16 34.23 -25.29
N ASP A 463 21.44 33.80 -26.51
CA ASP A 463 21.83 34.69 -27.62
C ASP A 463 20.71 35.65 -28.05
N ARG A 464 19.44 35.25 -27.87
CA ARG A 464 18.26 36.08 -28.16
C ARG A 464 18.03 37.23 -27.20
N ASP A 465 18.74 37.28 -26.08
CA ASP A 465 18.64 38.37 -25.09
C ASP A 465 17.19 38.69 -24.66
N LEU A 466 16.45 37.65 -24.27
CA LEU A 466 15.06 37.76 -23.88
C LEU A 466 14.92 38.50 -22.53
N PRO A 467 13.94 39.41 -22.38
CA PRO A 467 13.65 40.03 -21.09
C PRO A 467 13.10 39.00 -20.09
N VAL A 468 13.41 39.19 -18.82
CA VAL A 468 12.89 38.38 -17.71
C VAL A 468 12.05 39.27 -16.80
N SER A 469 10.77 38.95 -16.63
CA SER A 469 9.84 39.72 -15.81
C SER A 469 9.19 38.84 -14.73
N CYS A 470 8.74 39.47 -13.65
CA CYS A 470 8.05 38.81 -12.56
C CYS A 470 6.74 39.55 -12.26
N ARG A 471 5.64 38.81 -12.16
CA ARG A 471 4.34 39.33 -11.77
C ARG A 471 3.65 38.37 -10.81
N GLU A 472 2.82 38.91 -9.94
CA GLU A 472 1.98 38.12 -9.06
C GLU A 472 0.61 37.90 -9.70
N TYR A 473 0.11 36.67 -9.61
CA TYR A 473 -1.17 36.26 -10.16
C TYR A 473 -1.97 35.48 -9.10
N PRO A 474 -3.31 35.56 -9.12
CA PRO A 474 -4.13 34.53 -8.50
C PRO A 474 -3.73 33.14 -8.99
N THR A 475 -3.65 32.17 -8.08
CA THR A 475 -3.11 30.83 -8.38
C THR A 475 -3.90 30.12 -9.49
N ASP A 476 -5.23 30.24 -9.48
CA ASP A 476 -6.09 29.65 -10.51
C ASP A 476 -5.88 30.30 -11.89
N GLN A 477 -5.66 31.62 -11.92
CA GLN A 477 -5.38 32.37 -13.13
C GLN A 477 -4.01 32.00 -13.71
N ALA A 478 -2.98 31.89 -12.87
CA ALA A 478 -1.63 31.47 -13.29
C ALA A 478 -1.66 30.10 -13.99
N VAL A 479 -2.37 29.13 -13.40
CA VAL A 479 -2.54 27.78 -13.96
C VAL A 479 -3.29 27.84 -15.29
N LYS A 480 -4.39 28.60 -15.40
CA LYS A 480 -5.14 28.78 -16.66
C LYS A 480 -4.31 29.43 -17.76
N MET A 481 -3.36 30.30 -17.41
CA MET A 481 -2.42 30.93 -18.34
C MET A 481 -1.26 30.02 -18.76
N GLY A 482 -1.21 28.78 -18.25
CA GLY A 482 -0.22 27.78 -18.57
C GLY A 482 1.07 27.88 -17.77
N ALA A 483 1.04 28.49 -16.57
CA ALA A 483 2.22 28.54 -15.70
C ALA A 483 2.64 27.14 -15.26
N LEU A 484 3.92 26.79 -15.50
CA LEU A 484 4.49 25.55 -15.03
C LEU A 484 4.86 25.68 -13.55
N GLY A 485 4.54 24.65 -12.75
CA GLY A 485 4.91 24.56 -11.34
C GLY A 485 5.12 23.10 -10.93
N ALA A 486 5.65 22.89 -9.73
CA ALA A 486 5.71 21.57 -9.11
C ALA A 486 4.30 21.16 -8.62
N PHE A 487 3.50 20.56 -9.51
CA PHE A 487 2.15 20.13 -9.17
C PHE A 487 2.18 19.09 -8.03
N GLY A 488 1.69 19.49 -6.86
CA GLY A 488 1.76 18.74 -5.59
C GLY A 488 1.96 19.62 -4.36
N ASP A 489 2.46 20.85 -4.53
CA ASP A 489 2.59 21.82 -3.44
C ASP A 489 1.28 22.57 -3.15
N LYS A 490 0.98 22.83 -1.88
CA LYS A 490 -0.12 23.71 -1.46
C LYS A 490 0.28 25.17 -1.72
N TYR A 491 -0.01 25.69 -2.92
CA TYR A 491 0.16 27.12 -3.21
C TYR A 491 -0.87 27.96 -2.43
N GLY A 492 -0.49 29.18 -2.06
CA GLY A 492 -1.39 30.17 -1.48
C GLY A 492 -2.43 30.69 -2.49
N PRO A 493 -3.27 31.67 -2.11
CA PRO A 493 -4.25 32.27 -3.01
C PRO A 493 -3.62 33.06 -4.17
N SER A 494 -2.38 33.55 -4.00
CA SER A 494 -1.58 34.18 -5.05
C SER A 494 -0.21 33.52 -5.16
N VAL A 495 0.37 33.57 -6.37
CA VAL A 495 1.70 33.05 -6.71
C VAL A 495 2.49 34.06 -7.54
N ARG A 496 3.80 34.11 -7.31
CA ARG A 496 4.73 34.85 -8.17
C ARG A 496 5.10 33.98 -9.37
N VAL A 497 4.95 34.54 -10.56
CA VAL A 497 5.26 33.88 -11.83
C VAL A 497 6.34 34.67 -12.54
N TYR A 498 7.42 33.98 -12.88
CA TYR A 498 8.49 34.51 -13.71
C TYR A 498 8.25 34.14 -15.18
N GLN A 499 8.48 35.12 -16.05
CA GLN A 499 8.34 35.00 -17.48
C GLN A 499 9.68 35.32 -18.15
N ILE A 500 10.09 34.49 -19.11
CA ILE A 500 11.27 34.71 -19.96
C ILE A 500 10.81 34.88 -21.40
N GLY A 501 11.02 36.07 -21.97
CA GLY A 501 10.46 36.51 -23.24
C GLY A 501 9.05 37.11 -23.10
N ASP A 502 8.60 37.87 -24.09
CA ASP A 502 7.29 38.54 -24.08
C ASP A 502 6.51 38.26 -25.38
N GLY A 503 5.18 38.38 -25.33
CA GLY A 503 4.32 38.17 -26.51
C GLY A 503 4.51 36.78 -27.14
N ASP A 504 4.68 36.75 -28.46
CA ASP A 504 4.93 35.53 -29.24
C ASP A 504 6.31 34.91 -28.94
N ASP A 505 7.22 35.67 -28.33
CA ASP A 505 8.57 35.23 -27.95
C ASP A 505 8.66 34.69 -26.51
N ARG A 506 7.53 34.52 -25.83
CA ARG A 506 7.47 33.94 -24.48
C ARG A 506 7.96 32.49 -24.49
N PHE A 507 9.19 32.28 -24.02
CA PHE A 507 9.82 30.96 -23.97
C PHE A 507 9.42 30.19 -22.72
N SER A 508 9.51 30.81 -21.54
CA SER A 508 9.13 30.18 -20.27
C SER A 508 8.19 31.04 -19.43
N PHE A 509 7.32 30.37 -18.68
CA PHE A 509 6.30 30.96 -17.80
C PHE A 509 6.07 30.02 -16.60
N GLU A 510 6.67 30.33 -15.45
CA GLU A 510 6.80 29.38 -14.33
C GLU A 510 6.56 30.03 -12.97
N ILE A 511 5.90 29.30 -12.07
CA ILE A 511 5.71 29.71 -10.67
C ILE A 511 7.07 29.58 -9.96
N CYS A 512 7.64 30.71 -9.54
CA CYS A 512 8.96 30.75 -8.93
C CYS A 512 9.08 31.90 -7.92
N GLY A 513 9.79 31.64 -6.82
CA GLY A 513 10.01 32.60 -5.73
C GLY A 513 11.44 33.13 -5.61
N GLY A 514 12.38 32.66 -6.41
CA GLY A 514 13.80 33.01 -6.31
C GLY A 514 14.26 34.07 -7.31
N PRO A 515 15.47 34.63 -7.10
CA PRO A 515 15.95 35.77 -7.88
C PRO A 515 16.43 35.33 -9.27
N HIS A 516 16.25 36.19 -10.27
CA HIS A 516 16.65 35.94 -11.67
C HIS A 516 17.47 37.11 -12.20
N VAL A 517 18.20 36.87 -13.30
CA VAL A 517 18.70 37.98 -14.13
C VAL A 517 17.54 38.67 -14.83
N ASP A 518 17.74 39.92 -15.22
CA ASP A 518 16.80 40.76 -15.97
C ASP A 518 16.74 40.43 -17.46
N ARG A 519 17.82 39.88 -18.04
CA ARG A 519 17.88 39.45 -19.44
C ARG A 519 18.68 38.17 -19.62
N THR A 520 18.32 37.33 -20.59
CA THR A 520 18.99 36.02 -20.79
C THR A 520 20.43 36.13 -21.27
N SER A 521 20.82 37.22 -21.95
CA SER A 521 22.21 37.44 -22.41
C SER A 521 23.21 37.49 -21.26
N ARG A 522 22.78 37.86 -20.05
CA ARG A 522 23.63 37.86 -18.86
C ARG A 522 24.25 36.50 -18.56
N LEU A 523 23.59 35.40 -18.96
CA LEU A 523 24.13 34.05 -18.79
C LEU A 523 25.37 33.82 -19.68
N GLY A 524 25.50 34.56 -20.79
CA GLY A 524 26.64 34.50 -21.72
C GLY A 524 27.76 35.50 -21.43
N GLU A 525 27.67 36.31 -20.36
CA GLU A 525 28.73 37.25 -19.99
C GLU A 525 30.09 36.55 -19.83
N GLY A 526 31.15 37.17 -20.38
CA GLY A 526 32.48 36.57 -20.42
C GLY A 526 32.63 35.45 -21.46
N GLY A 527 31.72 35.37 -22.44
CA GLY A 527 31.77 34.37 -23.52
C GLY A 527 31.30 32.97 -23.09
N LYS A 528 30.65 32.87 -21.92
CA LYS A 528 30.21 31.59 -21.35
C LYS A 528 29.06 30.98 -22.14
N ARG A 529 28.99 29.66 -22.12
CA ARG A 529 27.89 28.89 -22.72
C ARG A 529 27.31 27.90 -21.72
N PHE A 530 26.01 27.68 -21.81
CA PHE A 530 25.33 26.66 -21.03
C PHE A 530 25.78 25.27 -21.50
N LYS A 531 26.21 24.43 -20.55
CA LYS A 531 26.65 23.06 -20.83
C LYS A 531 26.17 22.08 -19.76
N ILE A 532 25.65 20.94 -20.20
CA ILE A 532 25.32 19.79 -19.38
C ILE A 532 26.61 19.00 -19.12
N LEU A 533 27.09 19.06 -17.88
CA LEU A 533 28.32 18.40 -17.45
C LEU A 533 28.11 16.91 -17.20
N LYS A 534 26.95 16.54 -16.65
CA LYS A 534 26.63 15.16 -16.32
C LYS A 534 25.13 14.92 -16.38
N GLU A 535 24.77 13.75 -16.88
CA GLU A 535 23.42 13.20 -16.84
C GLU A 535 23.48 11.81 -16.20
N GLU A 536 22.64 11.55 -15.19
CA GLU A 536 22.63 10.30 -14.44
C GLU A 536 21.23 9.91 -13.94
N ALA A 537 21.05 8.63 -13.62
CA ALA A 537 19.83 8.18 -12.93
C ALA A 537 19.86 8.69 -11.48
N SER A 538 18.76 9.31 -11.01
CA SER A 538 18.64 9.68 -9.60
C SER A 538 17.85 8.66 -8.79
N SER A 539 16.74 8.17 -9.36
CA SER A 539 15.90 7.10 -8.78
C SER A 539 15.02 6.52 -9.90
N ALA A 540 14.21 5.51 -9.60
CA ALA A 540 13.32 4.91 -10.60
C ALA A 540 12.41 5.97 -11.23
N GLY A 541 12.50 6.15 -12.55
CA GLY A 541 11.71 7.14 -13.31
C GLY A 541 12.16 8.60 -13.16
N VAL A 542 13.30 8.87 -12.50
CA VAL A 542 13.84 10.22 -12.31
C VAL A 542 15.28 10.31 -12.81
N ARG A 543 15.53 11.27 -13.71
CA ARG A 543 16.86 11.61 -14.22
C ARG A 543 17.38 12.88 -13.56
N ARG A 544 18.70 13.02 -13.50
CA ARG A 544 19.40 14.16 -12.92
C ARG A 544 20.38 14.73 -13.92
N ILE A 545 20.30 16.03 -14.14
CA ILE A 545 21.27 16.82 -14.89
C ILE A 545 22.08 17.69 -13.92
N LYS A 546 23.39 17.75 -14.15
CA LYS A 546 24.29 18.77 -13.60
C LYS A 546 24.78 19.63 -14.76
N ALA A 547 24.61 20.93 -14.69
CA ALA A 547 24.98 21.87 -15.75
C ALA A 547 25.70 23.11 -15.18
N ALA A 548 26.46 23.78 -16.03
CA ALA A 548 27.20 24.99 -15.68
C ALA A 548 27.25 25.97 -16.86
N LEU A 549 27.64 27.21 -16.59
CA LEU A 549 27.96 28.23 -17.57
C LEU A 549 29.49 28.25 -17.69
N VAL A 550 30.03 27.67 -18.77
CA VAL A 550 31.47 27.41 -18.96
C VAL A 550 32.05 28.18 -20.12
#